data_AF-A0AAV7A640-F1
#
_entry.id   AF-A0AAV7A640-F1
#
_cell.length_a   1.000
_cell.length_b   1.000
_cell.length_c   1.000
_cell.angle_alpha   90.00
_cell.angle_beta   90.00
_cell.angle_gamma   90.00
#
_symmetry.space_group_name_H-M   'P 1'
#
loop_
_entity.id
_entity.type
_entity.pdbx_description
1 polymer ?
#
loop_
_entity_poly.entity_id
_entity_poly.type
_entity_poly.pdbx_seq_one_letter_code
_entity_poly.pdbx_strand_id
1 'polypeptide(L)'
;MEPLLVSDTLGIGSDSEEWEHTLRPKRKMSLYSCETCGNEEAKYKCPRCLKYSCSLPCVKKHKVDVTCSGVRDKTAFVPLSTFSDIHLLSDYRFLEDAGRVADAAMRDVMISRHASNKFLNLLKSKARKQDIDLRIMPVGFAKRKANSTYFNRKEQRFYWHVNLQFPQSQAEYTEKRVRENKTLNEILKTYIDPTESDPTIRQNKDPPGTLRMAGVVLHRALEGSLR
;
A
#
# COMPACT_ATOMS: atom_id res chain seq x y z
N MET A 1 62.00 7.44 -66.52
CA MET A 1 61.39 6.50 -67.49
C MET A 1 59.97 6.22 -67.01
N GLU A 2 59.04 7.06 -67.44
CA GLU A 2 57.63 6.71 -67.67
C GLU A 2 57.51 6.17 -69.11
N PRO A 3 56.34 5.74 -69.64
CA PRO A 3 55.12 5.15 -69.05
C PRO A 3 54.54 4.01 -69.95
N LEU A 4 53.25 3.66 -69.75
CA LEU A 4 52.16 3.28 -70.71
C LEU A 4 51.25 2.21 -70.03
N LEU A 5 50.06 2.54 -69.48
CA LEU A 5 48.73 2.75 -70.11
C LEU A 5 48.35 1.57 -71.06
N VAL A 6 47.16 0.95 -70.99
CA VAL A 6 45.84 1.49 -71.37
C VAL A 6 44.71 0.46 -71.02
N SER A 7 43.66 0.92 -70.30
CA SER A 7 42.16 0.76 -70.40
C SER A 7 41.49 -0.58 -70.84
N ASP A 8 40.20 -0.92 -70.63
CA ASP A 8 38.90 -0.20 -70.56
C ASP A 8 37.79 -1.10 -69.91
N THR A 9 36.97 -0.59 -68.98
CA THR A 9 35.50 -0.28 -69.07
C THR A 9 34.50 -1.21 -68.37
N LEU A 10 33.76 -0.59 -67.43
CA LEU A 10 32.31 -0.58 -67.18
C LEU A 10 31.56 -1.85 -66.71
N GLY A 11 30.98 -1.73 -65.52
CA GLY A 11 29.81 -2.49 -65.06
C GLY A 11 29.28 -1.96 -63.72
N ILE A 12 28.32 -1.03 -63.77
CA ILE A 12 27.52 -0.56 -62.63
C ILE A 12 26.30 -1.51 -62.48
N GLY A 13 26.00 -1.90 -61.24
CA GLY A 13 24.77 -2.56 -60.75
C GLY A 13 25.10 -3.19 -59.39
N SER A 14 24.66 -2.68 -58.23
CA SER A 14 23.30 -2.77 -57.67
C SER A 14 22.76 -4.21 -57.82
N ASP A 15 22.40 -4.96 -56.80
CA ASP A 15 21.85 -4.62 -55.49
C ASP A 15 21.94 -5.84 -54.55
N SER A 16 22.02 -5.57 -53.26
CA SER A 16 21.44 -6.38 -52.18
C SER A 16 21.97 -7.80 -51.96
N GLU A 17 23.07 -7.92 -51.21
CA GLU A 17 23.27 -9.10 -50.36
C GLU A 17 22.72 -8.80 -48.97
N GLU A 18 21.56 -9.40 -48.71
CA GLU A 18 20.86 -9.47 -47.43
C GLU A 18 21.85 -9.79 -46.31
N TRP A 19 22.07 -8.84 -45.39
CA TRP A 19 22.64 -9.21 -44.11
C TRP A 19 21.56 -10.02 -43.38
N GLU A 20 21.89 -11.27 -43.05
CA GLU A 20 21.01 -12.15 -42.32
C GLU A 20 21.13 -11.82 -40.82
N HIS A 21 20.14 -11.13 -40.23
CA HIS A 21 20.03 -11.03 -38.76
C HIS A 21 19.58 -12.38 -38.21
N THR A 22 20.49 -13.34 -38.12
CA THR A 22 20.38 -14.41 -37.13
C THR A 22 21.77 -14.57 -36.54
N LEU A 23 22.03 -14.09 -35.33
CA LEU A 23 21.99 -14.93 -34.14
C LEU A 23 21.89 -14.01 -32.91
N ARG A 24 20.68 -13.85 -32.36
CA ARG A 24 20.53 -13.33 -31.00
C ARG A 24 21.08 -14.40 -30.04
N PRO A 25 21.98 -14.07 -29.09
CA PRO A 25 22.42 -15.02 -28.07
C PRO A 25 21.19 -15.51 -27.29
N LYS A 26 20.86 -16.81 -27.40
CA LYS A 26 19.76 -17.43 -26.66
C LYS A 26 20.02 -17.23 -25.17
N ARG A 27 19.09 -16.53 -24.50
CA ARG A 27 19.14 -16.25 -23.05
C ARG A 27 19.15 -17.58 -22.27
N LYS A 28 19.96 -17.65 -21.21
CA LYS A 28 20.08 -18.76 -20.22
C LYS A 28 18.78 -19.04 -19.39
N MET A 29 17.58 -18.91 -19.97
CA MET A 29 16.31 -19.22 -19.28
C MET A 29 15.67 -20.53 -19.78
N SER A 30 16.32 -21.21 -20.73
CA SER A 30 15.77 -22.29 -21.55
C SER A 30 15.83 -23.67 -20.89
N LEU A 31 15.15 -23.90 -19.76
CA LEU A 31 14.93 -25.27 -19.26
C LEU A 31 13.51 -25.56 -18.75
N TYR A 32 12.69 -24.54 -18.51
CA TYR A 32 11.37 -24.74 -17.89
C TYR A 32 10.25 -24.25 -18.82
N SER A 33 9.25 -25.10 -19.06
CA SER A 33 8.01 -24.72 -19.74
C SER A 33 7.10 -23.94 -18.78
N CYS A 34 6.13 -23.21 -19.34
CA CYS A 34 5.14 -22.53 -18.53
C CYS A 34 4.27 -23.54 -17.78
N GLU A 35 4.28 -23.50 -16.45
CA GLU A 35 3.46 -24.38 -15.59
C GLU A 35 1.97 -23.97 -15.53
N THR A 36 1.57 -22.91 -16.23
CA THR A 36 0.18 -22.44 -16.27
C THR A 36 -0.53 -22.87 -17.56
N CYS A 37 0.18 -22.87 -18.69
CA CYS A 37 -0.39 -23.22 -20.00
C CYS A 37 0.31 -24.40 -20.69
N GLY A 38 1.53 -24.78 -20.30
CA GLY A 38 2.29 -25.87 -20.91
C GLY A 38 2.81 -25.62 -22.33
N ASN A 39 2.32 -24.59 -23.02
CA ASN A 39 2.51 -24.42 -24.46
C ASN A 39 3.82 -23.72 -24.86
N GLU A 40 4.30 -22.78 -24.04
CA GLU A 40 5.47 -21.96 -24.34
C GLU A 40 6.54 -22.08 -23.25
N GLU A 41 7.79 -21.76 -23.62
CA GLU A 41 8.90 -21.60 -22.69
C GLU A 41 8.60 -20.51 -21.64
N ALA A 42 9.00 -20.75 -20.40
CA ALA A 42 8.81 -19.78 -19.33
C ALA A 42 9.71 -18.55 -19.50
N LYS A 43 9.11 -17.36 -19.42
CA LYS A 43 9.79 -16.06 -19.49
C LYS A 43 9.90 -15.40 -18.11
N TYR A 44 9.04 -15.77 -17.17
CA TYR A 44 8.92 -15.15 -15.86
C TYR A 44 8.85 -16.21 -14.76
N LYS A 45 9.29 -15.83 -13.55
CA LYS A 45 9.23 -16.65 -12.34
C LYS A 45 8.55 -15.87 -11.21
N CYS A 46 7.56 -16.48 -10.57
CA CYS A 46 6.84 -15.83 -9.47
C CYS A 46 7.74 -15.72 -8.22
N PRO A 47 7.89 -14.53 -7.59
CA PRO A 47 8.79 -14.36 -6.45
C PRO A 47 8.25 -14.93 -5.12
N ARG A 48 6.95 -15.29 -5.06
CA ARG A 48 6.31 -15.94 -3.90
C ARG A 48 6.44 -17.46 -3.96
N CYS A 49 5.87 -18.07 -5.00
CA CYS A 49 5.74 -19.52 -5.13
C CYS A 49 6.70 -20.15 -6.14
N LEU A 50 7.60 -19.35 -6.75
CA LEU A 50 8.61 -19.81 -7.71
C LEU A 50 8.07 -20.43 -9.01
N LYS A 51 6.75 -20.41 -9.23
CA LYS A 51 6.07 -20.90 -10.43
C LYS A 51 6.54 -20.19 -11.72
N TYR A 52 6.83 -20.98 -12.74
CA TYR A 52 7.27 -20.51 -14.05
C TYR A 52 6.11 -20.16 -14.99
N SER A 53 6.20 -19.03 -15.69
CA SER A 53 5.13 -18.54 -16.60
C SER A 53 5.69 -17.90 -17.88
N CYS A 54 5.00 -18.07 -19.02
CA CYS A 54 5.44 -17.52 -20.31
C CYS A 54 4.94 -16.09 -20.59
N SER A 55 3.84 -15.67 -19.97
CA SER A 55 3.15 -14.42 -20.34
C SER A 55 2.33 -13.84 -19.18
N LEU A 56 1.93 -12.57 -19.29
CA LEU A 56 1.10 -11.90 -18.27
C LEU A 56 -0.24 -12.62 -18.00
N PRO A 57 -0.97 -13.15 -18.99
CA PRO A 57 -2.15 -14.00 -18.74
C PRO A 57 -1.82 -15.21 -17.86
N CYS A 58 -0.70 -15.88 -18.10
CA CYS A 58 -0.25 -17.01 -17.29
C CYS A 58 0.18 -16.60 -15.88
N VAL A 59 0.71 -15.38 -15.72
CA VAL A 59 0.98 -14.80 -14.39
C VAL A 59 -0.33 -14.54 -13.64
N LYS A 60 -1.32 -13.93 -14.28
CA LYS A 60 -2.61 -13.63 -13.63
C LYS A 60 -3.39 -14.90 -13.29
N LYS A 61 -3.45 -15.85 -14.24
CA LYS A 61 -4.15 -17.12 -14.06
C LYS A 61 -3.60 -17.89 -12.86
N HIS A 62 -2.28 -18.07 -12.74
CA HIS A 62 -1.75 -18.80 -11.56
C HIS A 62 -1.99 -18.07 -10.23
N LYS A 63 -2.01 -16.72 -10.23
CA LYS A 63 -2.31 -15.95 -9.01
C LYS A 63 -3.73 -16.22 -8.52
N VAL A 64 -4.68 -16.38 -9.44
CA VAL A 64 -6.06 -16.75 -9.13
C VAL A 64 -6.13 -18.22 -8.72
N ASP A 65 -5.62 -19.13 -9.54
CA ASP A 65 -5.75 -20.59 -9.32
C ASP A 65 -5.12 -21.05 -7.99
N VAL A 66 -3.97 -20.45 -7.60
CA VAL A 66 -3.21 -20.82 -6.40
C VAL A 66 -3.42 -19.81 -5.27
N THR A 67 -4.32 -18.83 -5.43
CA THR A 67 -4.51 -17.72 -4.46
C THR A 67 -3.17 -17.07 -4.04
N CYS A 68 -2.29 -16.82 -5.01
CA CYS A 68 -0.93 -16.34 -4.78
C CYS A 68 -0.86 -14.81 -4.85
N SER A 69 -0.38 -14.17 -3.78
CA SER A 69 -0.18 -12.71 -3.74
C SER A 69 0.85 -12.22 -4.76
N GLY A 70 1.78 -13.09 -5.16
CA GLY A 70 2.88 -12.75 -6.06
C GLY A 70 3.92 -11.81 -5.45
N VAL A 71 3.91 -11.61 -4.14
CA VAL A 71 4.88 -10.79 -3.39
C VAL A 71 5.73 -11.70 -2.52
N ARG A 72 7.05 -11.69 -2.72
CA ARG A 72 8.00 -12.48 -1.90
C ARG A 72 7.80 -12.17 -0.42
N ASP A 73 7.76 -13.23 0.38
CA ASP A 73 7.78 -13.09 1.84
C ASP A 73 9.22 -12.78 2.27
N LYS A 74 9.48 -11.52 2.64
CA LYS A 74 10.82 -11.08 3.07
C LYS A 74 11.19 -11.66 4.44
N THR A 75 10.21 -12.06 5.24
CA THR A 75 10.37 -12.49 6.65
C THR A 75 10.14 -13.98 6.84
N ALA A 76 10.12 -14.76 5.77
CA ALA A 76 9.95 -16.20 5.85
C ALA A 76 11.10 -16.82 6.65
N PHE A 77 10.76 -17.67 7.63
CA PHE A 77 11.73 -18.41 8.41
C PHE A 77 12.54 -19.37 7.53
N VAL A 78 13.86 -19.34 7.70
CA VAL A 78 14.78 -20.27 7.04
C VAL A 78 15.55 -21.01 8.13
N PRO A 79 15.47 -22.35 8.18
CA PRO A 79 16.22 -23.11 9.16
C PRO A 79 17.72 -22.96 8.91
N LEU A 80 18.52 -23.00 9.99
CA LEU A 80 19.95 -22.73 9.93
C LEU A 80 20.70 -23.69 9.00
N SER A 81 20.20 -24.93 8.84
CA SER A 81 20.74 -25.93 7.92
C SER A 81 20.69 -25.53 6.45
N THR A 82 19.73 -24.69 6.05
CA THR A 82 19.57 -24.18 4.68
C THR A 82 19.92 -22.70 4.56
N PHE A 83 20.35 -22.08 5.66
CA PHE A 83 20.75 -20.68 5.66
C PHE A 83 22.04 -20.51 4.85
N SER A 84 22.04 -19.57 3.93
CA SER A 84 23.11 -19.31 2.98
C SER A 84 23.25 -17.82 2.72
N ASP A 85 24.31 -17.40 2.05
CA ASP A 85 24.62 -15.98 1.83
C ASP A 85 23.50 -15.22 1.12
N ILE A 86 22.68 -15.89 0.30
CA ILE A 86 21.52 -15.26 -0.34
C ILE A 86 20.45 -14.84 0.67
N HIS A 87 20.31 -15.57 1.78
CA HIS A 87 19.39 -15.24 2.86
C HIS A 87 19.94 -14.09 3.69
N LEU A 88 21.23 -14.13 4.04
CA LEU A 88 21.91 -13.03 4.72
C LEU A 88 21.82 -11.70 3.95
N LEU A 89 22.06 -11.73 2.63
CA LEU A 89 21.93 -10.55 1.77
C LEU A 89 20.49 -10.04 1.68
N SER A 90 19.51 -10.95 1.68
CA SER A 90 18.09 -10.58 1.73
C SER A 90 17.76 -9.83 3.02
N ASP A 91 18.26 -10.32 4.15
CA ASP A 91 18.02 -9.73 5.47
C ASP A 91 18.72 -8.39 5.63
N TYR A 92 19.97 -8.29 5.19
CA TYR A 92 20.71 -7.03 5.16
C TYR A 92 19.95 -5.95 4.37
N ARG A 93 19.51 -6.27 3.16
CA ARG A 93 18.73 -5.34 2.33
C ARG A 93 17.39 -4.97 2.95
N PHE A 94 16.74 -5.92 3.62
CA PHE A 94 15.51 -5.66 4.35
C PHE A 94 15.73 -4.66 5.49
N LEU A 95 16.81 -4.80 6.26
CA LEU A 95 17.16 -3.86 7.33
C LEU A 95 17.54 -2.49 6.79
N GLU A 96 18.27 -2.41 5.67
CA GLU A 96 18.53 -1.13 5.00
C GLU A 96 17.25 -0.46 4.49
N ASP A 97 16.33 -1.22 3.88
CA ASP A 97 15.01 -0.72 3.46
C ASP A 97 14.25 -0.14 4.66
N ALA A 98 14.20 -0.87 5.77
CA ALA A 98 13.55 -0.42 7.00
C ALA A 98 14.22 0.84 7.57
N GLY A 99 15.55 0.88 7.57
CA GLY A 99 16.34 2.05 7.98
C GLY A 99 16.04 3.27 7.12
N ARG A 100 15.97 3.11 5.79
CA ARG A 100 15.60 4.19 4.85
C ARG A 100 14.20 4.73 5.13
N VAL A 101 13.22 3.86 5.39
CA VAL A 101 11.85 4.28 5.72
C VAL A 101 11.80 5.03 7.04
N ALA A 102 12.50 4.54 8.07
CA ALA A 102 12.57 5.20 9.37
C ALA A 102 13.24 6.58 9.26
N ASP A 103 14.37 6.67 8.55
CA ASP A 103 15.08 7.92 8.32
C ASP A 103 14.24 8.94 7.53
N ALA A 104 13.57 8.50 6.46
CA ALA A 104 12.64 9.35 5.71
C ALA A 104 11.52 9.90 6.62
N ALA A 105 10.95 9.06 7.48
CA ALA A 105 9.93 9.49 8.44
C ALA A 105 10.48 10.49 9.47
N MET A 106 11.71 10.29 9.97
CA MET A 106 12.37 11.24 10.89
C MET A 106 12.62 12.58 10.21
N ARG A 107 13.14 12.58 8.98
CA ARG A 107 13.35 13.80 8.19
C ARG A 107 12.05 14.54 7.90
N ASP A 108 10.96 13.82 7.58
CA ASP A 108 9.63 14.42 7.43
C ASP A 108 9.16 15.12 8.71
N VAL A 109 9.43 14.55 9.90
CA VAL A 109 9.12 15.19 11.18
C VAL A 109 9.96 16.46 11.37
N MET A 110 11.25 16.43 11.04
CA MET A 110 12.13 17.61 11.14
C MET A 110 11.70 18.73 10.18
N ILE A 111 11.40 18.40 8.91
CA ILE A 111 10.90 19.37 7.92
C ILE A 111 9.53 19.93 8.37
N SER A 112 8.64 19.08 8.90
CA SER A 112 7.34 19.50 9.42
C SER A 112 7.44 20.42 10.64
N ARG A 113 8.53 20.40 11.41
CA ARG A 113 8.72 21.35 12.54
C ARG A 113 8.96 22.78 12.05
N HIS A 114 9.53 22.95 10.86
CA HIS A 114 9.79 24.28 10.27
C HIS A 114 8.59 24.84 9.50
N ALA A 115 7.69 23.98 9.00
CA ALA A 115 6.43 24.41 8.40
C ALA A 115 5.35 24.59 9.49
N SER A 116 5.45 25.67 10.27
CA SER A 116 4.39 26.09 11.21
C SER A 116 3.08 26.32 10.42
N ASN A 117 2.20 25.32 10.42
CA ASN A 117 0.89 25.47 9.84
C ASN A 117 0.01 26.28 10.79
N LYS A 118 -0.15 27.57 10.50
CA LYS A 118 -0.97 28.52 11.28
C LYS A 118 -2.36 27.97 11.58
N PHE A 119 -2.95 27.22 10.65
CA PHE A 119 -4.26 26.58 10.84
C PHE A 119 -4.23 25.50 11.93
N LEU A 120 -3.21 24.64 11.95
CA LEU A 120 -3.09 23.61 12.98
C LEU A 120 -2.79 24.19 14.36
N ASN A 121 -1.99 25.26 14.41
CA ASN A 121 -1.72 25.97 15.66
C ASN A 121 -3.00 26.64 16.20
N LEU A 122 -3.82 27.21 15.32
CA LEU A 122 -5.15 27.72 15.67
C LEU A 122 -6.05 26.60 16.21
N LEU A 123 -6.10 25.46 15.51
CA LEU A 123 -6.92 24.32 15.89
C LEU A 123 -6.53 23.79 17.28
N LYS A 124 -5.22 23.63 17.53
CA LYS A 124 -4.68 23.26 18.85
C LYS A 124 -4.98 24.29 19.93
N SER A 125 -4.85 25.58 19.61
CA SER A 125 -5.18 26.67 20.56
C SER A 125 -6.65 26.65 20.95
N LYS A 126 -7.55 26.45 19.98
CA LYS A 126 -9.00 26.33 20.22
C LYS A 126 -9.36 25.07 21.00
N ALA A 127 -8.75 23.93 20.68
CA ALA A 127 -8.94 22.69 21.40
C ALA A 127 -8.53 22.81 22.88
N ARG A 128 -7.36 23.41 23.16
CA ARG A 128 -6.90 23.68 24.53
C ARG A 128 -7.84 24.59 25.33
N LYS A 129 -8.48 25.57 24.67
CA LYS A 129 -9.49 26.43 25.32
C LYS A 129 -10.77 25.70 25.72
N GLN A 130 -11.04 24.55 25.12
CA GLN A 130 -12.19 23.69 25.42
C GLN A 130 -11.76 22.44 26.20
N ASP A 131 -10.56 22.42 26.76
CA ASP A 131 -10.00 21.29 27.50
C ASP A 131 -9.91 19.98 26.70
N ILE A 132 -9.57 20.12 25.41
CA ILE A 132 -9.40 18.99 24.49
C ILE A 132 -7.90 18.83 24.15
N ASP A 133 -7.31 17.69 24.51
CA ASP A 133 -5.97 17.32 24.04
C ASP A 133 -6.02 16.90 22.56
N LEU A 134 -5.65 17.82 21.67
CA LEU A 134 -5.61 17.58 20.23
C LEU A 134 -4.19 17.29 19.74
N ARG A 135 -3.92 16.00 19.48
CA ARG A 135 -2.68 15.53 18.85
C ARG A 135 -2.81 15.45 17.34
N ILE A 136 -1.86 16.07 16.64
CA ILE A 136 -1.83 16.06 15.16
C ILE A 136 -0.82 15.02 14.69
N MET A 137 -1.30 14.05 13.91
CA MET A 137 -0.47 13.04 13.26
C MET A 137 0.55 13.67 12.29
N PRO A 138 1.69 13.03 11.98
CA PRO A 138 2.64 13.52 10.97
C PRO A 138 2.04 13.57 9.55
N VAL A 139 2.63 14.37 8.65
CA VAL A 139 2.08 14.68 7.31
C VAL A 139 1.89 13.42 6.44
N GLY A 140 2.79 12.45 6.55
CA GLY A 140 2.75 11.21 5.76
C GLY A 140 1.61 10.24 6.09
N PHE A 141 0.93 10.39 7.24
CA PHE A 141 -0.04 9.41 7.70
C PHE A 141 -1.37 9.50 6.95
N ALA A 142 -1.87 8.36 6.46
CA ALA A 142 -3.17 8.25 5.78
C ALA A 142 -4.32 8.77 6.65
N LYS A 143 -4.29 8.48 7.96
CA LYS A 143 -5.25 9.01 8.95
C LYS A 143 -5.31 10.53 8.95
N ARG A 144 -4.18 11.23 8.79
CA ARG A 144 -4.15 12.70 8.71
C ARG A 144 -4.79 13.20 7.41
N LYS A 145 -4.50 12.54 6.29
CA LYS A 145 -5.04 12.88 4.96
C LYS A 145 -6.56 12.69 4.88
N ALA A 146 -7.08 11.65 5.54
CA ALA A 146 -8.51 11.36 5.60
C ALA A 146 -9.28 12.25 6.61
N ASN A 147 -8.59 12.82 7.61
CA ASN A 147 -9.22 13.60 8.67
C ASN A 147 -9.88 14.88 8.12
N SER A 148 -11.20 14.97 8.29
CA SER A 148 -12.02 16.12 7.88
C SER A 148 -12.44 17.00 9.06
N THR A 149 -11.76 16.92 10.21
CA THR A 149 -12.06 17.72 11.40
C THR A 149 -11.75 19.19 11.13
N TYR A 150 -12.69 20.07 11.47
CA TYR A 150 -12.47 21.52 11.39
C TYR A 150 -13.21 22.26 12.51
N PHE A 151 -12.78 23.50 12.76
CA PHE A 151 -13.39 24.37 13.76
C PHE A 151 -14.22 25.46 13.07
N ASN A 152 -15.51 25.54 13.42
CA ASN A 152 -16.38 26.60 12.94
C ASN A 152 -16.20 27.86 13.81
N ARG A 153 -15.67 28.92 13.20
CA ARG A 153 -15.40 30.19 13.91
C ARG A 153 -16.67 30.94 14.30
N LYS A 154 -17.77 30.80 13.56
CA LYS A 154 -19.03 31.50 13.88
C LYS A 154 -19.68 30.90 15.12
N GLU A 155 -19.71 29.57 15.18
CA GLU A 155 -20.35 28.82 16.27
C GLU A 155 -19.41 28.54 17.44
N GLN A 156 -18.11 28.81 17.30
CA GLN A 156 -17.05 28.45 18.26
C GLN A 156 -17.09 26.96 18.66
N ARG A 157 -17.30 26.07 17.68
CA ARG A 157 -17.49 24.62 17.93
C ARG A 157 -16.69 23.76 16.95
N PHE A 158 -16.32 22.58 17.40
CA PHE A 158 -15.68 21.58 16.54
C PHE A 158 -16.71 20.73 15.77
N TYR A 159 -16.32 20.43 14.54
CA TYR A 159 -16.95 19.41 13.70
C TYR A 159 -15.93 18.30 13.52
N TRP A 160 -16.18 17.17 14.17
CA TRP A 160 -15.25 16.05 14.29
C TRP A 160 -15.36 15.08 13.12
N HIS A 161 -14.23 14.46 12.81
CA HIS A 161 -14.15 13.25 11.99
C HIS A 161 -14.00 12.07 12.94
N VAL A 162 -15.00 11.19 13.00
CA VAL A 162 -15.07 10.09 13.96
C VAL A 162 -14.95 8.77 13.21
N ASN A 163 -14.06 7.92 13.68
CA ASN A 163 -13.97 6.53 13.23
C ASN A 163 -14.57 5.64 14.33
N LEU A 164 -15.58 4.87 13.93
CA LEU A 164 -16.29 3.92 14.77
C LEU A 164 -15.86 2.51 14.40
N GLN A 165 -15.20 1.84 15.34
CA GLN A 165 -14.79 0.46 15.19
C GLN A 165 -15.64 -0.42 16.10
N PHE A 166 -16.25 -1.45 15.53
CA PHE A 166 -17.03 -2.45 16.24
C PHE A 166 -16.26 -3.77 16.24
N PRO A 167 -15.47 -4.07 17.30
CA PRO A 167 -14.62 -5.26 17.34
C PRO A 167 -15.42 -6.55 17.20
N GLN A 168 -16.63 -6.58 17.77
CA GLN A 168 -17.51 -7.76 17.78
C GLN A 168 -18.07 -8.11 16.39
N SER A 169 -18.21 -7.13 15.49
CA SER A 169 -18.73 -7.35 14.14
C SER A 169 -17.69 -7.11 13.05
N GLN A 170 -16.41 -6.92 13.44
CA GLN A 170 -15.30 -6.52 12.56
C GLN A 170 -15.66 -5.37 11.59
N ALA A 171 -16.54 -4.47 12.01
CA ALA A 171 -17.06 -3.41 11.16
C ALA A 171 -16.41 -2.08 11.52
N GLU A 172 -16.04 -1.31 10.49
CA GLU A 172 -15.43 0.00 10.60
C GLU A 172 -16.26 1.03 9.84
N TYR A 173 -16.67 2.10 10.51
CA TYR A 173 -17.45 3.19 9.93
C TYR A 173 -16.76 4.52 10.17
N THR A 174 -16.87 5.42 9.20
CA THR A 174 -16.31 6.78 9.30
C THR A 174 -17.42 7.80 9.18
N GLU A 175 -17.69 8.52 10.27
CA GLU A 175 -18.59 9.67 10.28
C GLU A 175 -17.82 10.97 10.09
N LYS A 176 -18.28 11.78 9.15
CA LYS A 176 -17.69 13.09 8.83
C LYS A 176 -18.54 14.21 9.41
N ARG A 177 -17.89 15.22 10.00
CA ARG A 177 -18.50 16.48 10.46
C ARG A 177 -19.53 16.29 11.59
N VAL A 178 -19.20 15.43 12.54
CA VAL A 178 -20.01 15.23 13.75
C VAL A 178 -19.91 16.47 14.63
N ARG A 179 -21.04 17.08 14.97
CA ARG A 179 -21.06 18.23 15.87
C ARG A 179 -20.63 17.83 17.27
N GLU A 180 -19.88 18.69 17.94
CA GLU A 180 -19.42 18.50 19.32
C GLU A 180 -20.53 18.25 20.35
N ASN A 181 -21.74 18.78 20.12
CA ASN A 181 -22.87 18.62 21.03
C ASN A 181 -23.69 17.34 20.81
N LYS A 182 -23.40 16.56 19.76
CA LYS A 182 -24.08 15.27 19.56
C LYS A 182 -23.59 14.32 20.63
N THR A 183 -24.53 13.68 21.32
CA THR A 183 -24.17 12.65 22.30
C THR A 183 -23.64 11.41 21.57
N LEU A 184 -22.77 10.65 22.24
CA LEU A 184 -22.29 9.39 21.69
C LEU A 184 -23.46 8.43 21.39
N ASN A 185 -24.51 8.47 22.22
CA ASN A 185 -25.71 7.67 22.01
C ASN A 185 -26.38 8.03 20.67
N GLU A 186 -26.62 9.30 20.38
CA GLU A 186 -27.17 9.75 19.09
C GLU A 186 -26.33 9.32 17.87
N ILE A 187 -25.01 9.30 18.02
CA ILE A 187 -24.08 8.84 16.96
C ILE A 187 -24.15 7.32 16.78
N LEU A 188 -24.28 6.57 17.87
CA LEU A 188 -24.32 5.12 17.82
C LEU A 188 -25.67 4.56 17.38
N LYS A 189 -26.76 5.28 17.64
CA LYS A 189 -28.13 4.91 17.24
C LYS A 189 -28.24 4.55 15.77
N THR A 190 -27.64 5.35 14.88
CA THR A 190 -27.63 5.11 13.43
C THR A 190 -26.99 3.76 13.03
N TYR A 191 -26.14 3.17 13.88
CA TYR A 191 -25.41 1.92 13.59
C TYR A 191 -25.81 0.72 14.47
N ILE A 192 -26.41 0.97 15.63
CA ILE A 192 -26.79 -0.05 16.62
C ILE A 192 -28.30 -0.31 16.59
N ASP A 193 -29.13 0.69 16.23
CA ASP A 193 -30.58 0.54 16.40
C ASP A 193 -31.18 -0.51 15.45
N PRO A 194 -31.95 -1.50 15.97
CA PRO A 194 -32.56 -2.57 15.19
C PRO A 194 -33.66 -2.12 14.23
N THR A 195 -34.05 -0.85 14.20
CA THR A 195 -35.16 -0.33 13.39
C THR A 195 -34.71 0.75 12.40
N GLU A 196 -33.78 1.63 12.78
CA GLU A 196 -33.35 2.78 11.97
C GLU A 196 -32.01 2.60 11.23
N SER A 197 -31.23 1.57 11.56
CA SER A 197 -29.97 1.30 10.86
C SER A 197 -30.19 0.68 9.46
N ASP A 198 -29.41 1.14 8.48
CA ASP A 198 -29.47 0.70 7.07
C ASP A 198 -29.31 -0.84 6.96
N PRO A 199 -30.17 -1.55 6.20
CA PRO A 199 -30.12 -3.01 6.08
C PRO A 199 -28.78 -3.55 5.58
N THR A 200 -27.98 -2.76 4.85
CA THR A 200 -26.62 -3.16 4.44
C THR A 200 -25.60 -3.18 5.59
N ILE A 201 -25.82 -2.37 6.63
CA ILE A 201 -25.03 -2.35 7.87
C ILE A 201 -25.37 -3.56 8.76
N ARG A 202 -26.59 -4.10 8.64
CA ARG A 202 -27.09 -5.25 9.40
C ARG A 202 -26.69 -6.60 8.83
N GLN A 203 -26.54 -6.72 7.51
CA GLN A 203 -26.24 -8.01 6.87
C GLN A 203 -24.91 -8.65 7.30
N ASN A 204 -24.01 -7.88 7.92
CA ASN A 204 -22.77 -8.39 8.50
C ASN A 204 -22.88 -8.80 9.99
N LYS A 205 -24.10 -8.84 10.55
CA LYS A 205 -24.39 -9.18 11.95
C LYS A 205 -25.47 -10.25 12.02
N ASP A 206 -25.07 -11.51 12.09
CA ASP A 206 -25.77 -12.61 12.81
C ASP A 206 -24.87 -13.88 12.74
N PRO A 207 -24.84 -14.81 13.74
CA PRO A 207 -25.75 -15.02 14.88
C PRO A 207 -25.01 -15.33 16.23
N PRO A 208 -25.63 -15.99 17.24
CA PRO A 208 -26.72 -15.53 18.10
C PRO A 208 -26.23 -15.35 19.56
N GLY A 209 -26.91 -14.50 20.31
CA GLY A 209 -26.78 -14.47 21.76
C GLY A 209 -26.52 -13.08 22.29
N THR A 210 -27.58 -12.48 22.82
CA THR A 210 -27.57 -11.47 23.88
C THR A 210 -26.37 -10.52 23.84
N LEU A 211 -26.50 -9.44 23.07
CA LEU A 211 -25.62 -8.26 23.10
C LEU A 211 -25.63 -7.67 24.52
N ARG A 212 -24.85 -8.28 25.42
CA ARG A 212 -24.32 -7.61 26.61
C ARG A 212 -23.53 -6.42 26.08
N MET A 213 -23.87 -5.23 26.57
CA MET A 213 -23.08 -4.03 26.35
C MET A 213 -21.65 -4.29 26.80
N ALA A 214 -20.76 -4.62 25.86
CA ALA A 214 -19.36 -4.89 26.11
C ALA A 214 -18.53 -4.16 25.05
N GLY A 215 -17.97 -3.03 25.46
CA GLY A 215 -16.82 -2.40 24.84
C GLY A 215 -17.04 -1.78 23.46
N VAL A 216 -17.64 -0.59 23.41
CA VAL A 216 -17.39 0.34 22.29
C VAL A 216 -16.04 1.00 22.56
N VAL A 217 -15.00 0.60 21.82
CA VAL A 217 -13.69 1.26 21.86
C VAL A 217 -13.76 2.46 20.92
N LEU A 218 -14.10 3.62 21.47
CA LEU A 218 -13.89 4.88 20.76
C LEU A 218 -12.40 5.20 20.83
N HIS A 219 -11.68 5.13 19.70
CA HIS A 219 -10.38 5.78 19.61
C HIS A 219 -10.57 7.30 19.56
N ARG A 220 -10.90 7.90 20.71
CA ARG A 220 -10.51 9.28 20.97
C ARG A 220 -9.00 9.23 21.11
N ALA A 221 -8.26 10.07 20.37
CA ALA A 221 -6.84 10.26 20.61
C ALA A 221 -6.67 10.94 21.98
N LEU A 222 -6.83 10.16 23.05
CA LEU A 222 -6.53 10.49 24.43
C LEU A 222 -5.52 9.44 24.90
N GLU A 223 -4.26 9.66 24.56
CA GLU A 223 -3.17 9.10 25.34
C GLU A 223 -2.85 10.13 26.43
N GLY A 224 -3.63 10.14 27.50
CA GLY A 224 -3.42 11.00 28.65
C GLY A 224 -3.57 10.19 29.92
N SER A 225 -2.42 9.79 30.47
CA SER A 225 -2.25 9.13 31.77
C SER A 225 -3.12 9.78 32.84
N LEU A 226 -3.90 8.97 33.56
CA LEU A 226 -4.47 9.34 34.85
C LEU A 226 -3.30 9.66 35.81
N ARG A 227 -3.29 10.88 36.32
CA ARG A 227 -2.93 11.21 37.69
C ARG A 227 -4.08 12.00 38.27
#